data_AF-A0A0L7LAX3-F1
#
_entry.id   AF-A0A0L7LAX3-F1
#
_cell.length_a   1.000
_cell.length_b   1.000
_cell.length_c   1.000
_cell.angle_alpha   90.00
_cell.angle_beta   90.00
_cell.angle_gamma   90.00
#
_symmetry.space_group_name_H-M   'P 1'
#
loop_
_entity.id
_entity.type
_entity.pdbx_description
1 polymer ?
#
loop_
_entity_poly.entity_id
_entity_poly.type
_entity_poly.pdbx_seq_one_letter_code
_entity_poly.pdbx_strand_id
1 'polypeptide(L)' 'MTVLAANEIGELKDVVDEENKPRKVIVVHGSYVYRDSDGKPQTITYSADETGYKADGDSVPKLPSLQEINNNLH' A
#
# COMPACT_ATOMS: atom_id res chain seq x y z
N MET A 1 -0.69 9.02 -19.23
CA MET A 1 -0.76 7.89 -18.28
C MET A 1 -2.00 7.09 -18.62
N THR A 2 -1.84 5.82 -18.97
CA THR A 2 -2.96 4.92 -19.30
C THR A 2 -2.92 3.74 -18.34
N VAL A 3 -4.04 3.49 -17.65
CA VAL A 3 -4.23 2.30 -16.84
C VAL A 3 -4.52 1.11 -17.75
N LEU A 4 -3.76 0.04 -17.59
CA LEU A 4 -3.86 -1.20 -18.37
C LEU A 4 -4.79 -2.22 -17.71
N ALA A 5 -4.72 -2.34 -16.39
CA ALA A 5 -5.53 -3.26 -15.60
C ALA A 5 -5.66 -2.73 -14.17
N ALA A 6 -6.77 -3.03 -13.51
CA ALA A 6 -6.97 -2.76 -12.10
C ALA A 6 -7.78 -3.89 -11.46
N ASN A 7 -7.46 -4.21 -10.20
CA ASN A 7 -8.20 -5.15 -9.37
C ASN A 7 -8.36 -4.54 -7.98
N GLU A 8 -9.52 -4.77 -7.36
CA GLU A 8 -9.81 -4.31 -6.01
C GLU A 8 -10.70 -5.33 -5.29
N ILE A 9 -10.41 -5.59 -4.01
CA ILE A 9 -11.19 -6.44 -3.12
C ILE A 9 -11.35 -5.69 -1.79
N GLY A 10 -12.57 -5.64 -1.28
CA GLY A 10 -12.90 -5.13 0.04
C GLY A 10 -13.35 -6.24 0.97
N GLU A 11 -12.83 -6.25 2.19
CA GLU A 11 -13.14 -7.24 3.22
C GLU A 11 -13.56 -6.56 4.54
N LEU A 12 -14.53 -7.14 5.23
CA LEU A 12 -14.92 -6.71 6.56
C LEU A 12 -14.10 -7.47 7.60
N LYS A 13 -13.32 -6.75 8.40
CA LYS A 13 -12.46 -7.31 9.44
C LYS A 13 -12.93 -6.86 10.81
N ASP A 14 -12.96 -7.79 11.76
CA ASP A 14 -13.11 -7.47 13.17
C ASP A 14 -11.73 -7.15 13.74
N VAL A 15 -11.54 -5.92 14.22
CA VAL A 15 -10.32 -5.49 14.91
C VAL A 15 -10.67 -5.05 16.33
N VAL A 16 -9.69 -5.08 17.21
CA VAL A 16 -9.85 -4.66 18.60
C VAL A 16 -9.23 -3.28 18.73
N ASP A 17 -9.94 -2.34 19.35
CA ASP A 17 -9.41 -1.01 19.63
C ASP A 17 -8.54 -0.97 20.91
N GLU A 18 -7.98 0.20 21.20
CA GLU A 18 -7.14 0.44 22.39
C GLU A 18 -7.88 0.18 23.71
N GLU A 19 -9.21 0.19 23.72
CA GLU A 19 -10.05 -0.09 24.90
C GLU A 19 -10.48 -1.57 24.97
N ASN A 20 -9.90 -2.44 24.14
CA ASN A 20 -10.23 -3.86 24.04
C ASN A 20 -11.68 -4.12 23.58
N LYS A 21 -12.29 -3.18 22.85
CA LYS A 21 -13.64 -3.32 22.29
C LYS A 21 -13.56 -3.76 20.83
N PRO A 22 -14.43 -4.71 20.40
CA PRO A 22 -14.48 -5.12 19.01
C PRO A 22 -15.07 -4.00 18.16
N ARG A 23 -14.39 -3.66 17.07
CA ARG A 23 -14.84 -2.73 16.03
C ARG A 23 -14.75 -3.41 14.68
N LYS A 24 -15.73 -3.15 13.82
CA LYS A 24 -15.73 -3.59 12.43
C LYS A 24 -15.03 -2.53 11.58
N VAL A 25 -14.03 -2.95 10.81
CA VAL A 25 -13.31 -2.10 9.85
C VAL A 25 -13.38 -2.72 8.47
N ILE A 26 -13.35 -1.87 7.45
CA ILE A 26 -13.25 -2.30 6.08
C ILE A 26 -11.77 -2.22 5.71
N VAL A 27 -11.23 -3.33 5.22
CA VAL A 27 -9.90 -3.39 4.64
C VAL A 27 -10.06 -3.50 3.13
N VAL A 28 -9.38 -2.62 2.39
CA VAL A 28 -9.36 -2.65 0.94
C VAL A 28 -7.97 -3.04 0.47
N HIS A 29 -7.89 -3.98 -0.46
CA HIS A 29 -6.68 -4.34 -1.16
C HIS A 29 -6.90 -4.18 -2.66
N GLY A 30 -5.98 -3.49 -3.32
CA GLY A 30 -6.06 -3.33 -4.77
C GLY A 30 -4.71 -3.29 -5.44
N SER A 31 -4.76 -3.38 -6.76
CA SER A 31 -3.61 -3.20 -7.63
C SER A 31 -4.03 -2.53 -8.92
N TYR A 32 -3.13 -1.76 -9.50
CA TYR A 32 -3.29 -1.27 -10.86
C TYR A 32 -1.97 -1.33 -11.62
N VAL A 33 -2.08 -1.51 -12.93
CA VAL A 33 -0.97 -1.51 -13.87
C VAL A 33 -1.13 -0.32 -14.80
N TYR A 34 -0.07 0.46 -15.02
CA TYR A 34 -0.08 1.59 -15.96
C TYR A 34 1.22 1.61 -16.78
N ARG A 35 1.25 2.36 -17.89
CA ARG A 35 2.51 2.61 -18.63
C ARG A 35 3.18 3.90 -18.16
N ASP A 36 4.47 3.83 -17.85
CA ASP A 36 5.30 4.99 -17.56
C ASP A 36 5.68 5.79 -18.83
N SER A 37 6.52 6.81 -18.68
CA SER A 37 6.98 7.67 -19.79
C SER A 37 7.80 6.92 -20.84
N ASP A 38 8.43 5.80 -20.48
CA ASP A 38 9.22 4.95 -21.37
C ASP A 38 8.36 3.83 -22.00
N GLY A 39 7.06 3.80 -21.70
CA GLY A 39 6.11 2.79 -22.18
C GLY A 39 6.18 1.46 -21.43
N LYS A 40 6.97 1.37 -20.35
CA LYS A 40 7.09 0.14 -19.56
C LYS A 40 5.90 0.01 -18.60
N PRO A 41 5.36 -1.21 -18.43
CA PRO A 41 4.30 -1.44 -17.46
C PRO A 41 4.85 -1.34 -16.04
N GLN A 42 4.19 -0.53 -15.22
CA GLN A 42 4.43 -0.35 -13.78
C GLN A 42 3.24 -0.92 -13.01
N THR A 43 3.53 -1.72 -12.00
CA THR A 43 2.52 -2.29 -11.11
C THR A 43 2.55 -1.59 -9.77
N ILE A 44 1.40 -1.12 -9.31
CA ILE A 44 1.22 -0.57 -7.98
C ILE A 44 0.25 -1.47 -7.23
N THR A 45 0.58 -1.81 -5.99
CA THR A 45 -0.33 -2.45 -5.04
C THR A 45 -0.62 -1.48 -3.92
N TYR A 46 -1.82 -1.55 -3.36
CA TYR A 46 -2.21 -0.71 -2.23
C TYR A 46 -3.12 -1.44 -1.27
N SER A 47 -3.10 -0.99 -0.02
CA SER A 47 -3.97 -1.42 1.05
C SER A 47 -4.45 -0.22 1.86
N ALA A 48 -5.74 -0.18 2.18
CA ALA A 48 -6.31 0.80 3.08
C ALA A 48 -7.01 0.09 4.24
N ASP A 49 -6.63 0.47 5.47
CA ASP A 49 -7.14 -0.10 6.71
C ASP A 49 -7.28 1.00 7.79
N GLU A 50 -7.54 0.63 9.05
CA GLU A 50 -7.65 1.57 10.18
C GLU A 50 -6.38 2.37 10.48
N THR A 51 -5.23 1.91 9.99
CA THR A 51 -3.93 2.58 10.15
C THR A 51 -3.59 3.49 8.96
N GLY A 52 -4.47 3.56 7.96
CA GLY A 52 -4.37 4.47 6.83
C GLY A 52 -4.10 3.77 5.49
N TYR A 53 -3.69 4.56 4.50
CA TYR A 53 -3.38 4.10 3.15
C TYR A 53 -1.90 3.77 3.01
N LYS A 54 -1.59 2.61 2.45
CA LYS A 54 -0.24 2.13 2.14
C LYS A 54 -0.20 1.69 0.68
N ALA A 55 0.84 2.07 -0.05
CA ALA A 55 1.07 1.61 -1.40
C ALA A 55 2.50 1.11 -1.54
N ASP A 56 2.69 0.15 -2.44
CA ASP A 56 4.00 -0.36 -2.83
C ASP A 56 4.07 -0.51 -4.36
N GLY A 57 5.27 -0.36 -4.89
CA GLY A 57 5.57 -0.45 -6.30
C GLY A 57 6.87 0.29 -6.62
N ASP A 58 7.47 0.00 -7.78
CA ASP A 58 8.77 0.55 -8.15
C ASP A 58 8.76 2.08 -8.32
N SER A 59 7.58 2.64 -8.63
CA SER A 59 7.37 4.09 -8.73
C SER A 59 6.91 4.74 -7.42
N VAL A 60 6.70 3.97 -6.36
CA VAL A 60 6.29 4.49 -5.04
C VAL A 60 7.54 4.84 -4.25
N PRO A 61 7.64 6.06 -3.70
CA PRO A 61 8.74 6.42 -2.81
C PRO A 61 8.80 5.46 -1.63
N LYS A 62 9.92 4.72 -1.51
CA LYS A 62 10.16 3.84 -0.37
C LYS A 62 10.74 4.65 0.76
N LEU A 63 10.18 4.50 1.97
CA LEU A 63 10.85 4.99 3.16
C LEU A 63 12.19 4.26 3.28
N PRO A 64 13.30 4.97 3.58
CA PRO A 64 14.57 4.32 3.83
C PRO A 64 14.41 3.30 4.97
N SER A 65 14.99 2.13 4.80
CA SER A 65 14.97 1.09 5.81
C SER A 65 15.71 1.54 7.06
N LEU A 66 15.31 1.02 8.23
CA LEU A 66 16.03 1.27 9.49
C LEU A 66 17.50 0.86 9.39
N GLN A 67 17.81 -0.14 8.56
CA GLN A 67 19.16 -0.62 8.32
C GLN A 67 20.00 0.42 7.55
N GLU A 68 19.43 1.09 6.55
CA GLU A 68 20.09 2.19 5.82
C GLU A 68 20.27 3.44 6.70
N ILE A 69 19.31 3.74 7.58
CA ILE A 69 19.43 4.85 8.54
C ILE A 69 20.60 4.61 9.50
N ASN A 70 20.73 3.40 10.04
CA ASN A 70 21.81 3.05 10.96
C ASN A 70 23.18 3.04 10.29
N ASN A 71 23.26 2.65 9.02
CA ASN A 71 24.51 2.63 8.26
C ASN A 71 25.02 4.03 7.88
N ASN A 72 24.15 5.05 7.91
CA ASN A 72 24.50 6.44 7.61
C ASN A 72 24.82 7.27 8.86
N LEU A 73 24.88 6.65 10.05
CA LEU A 73 25.20 7.29 11.31
C LEU A 73 26.70 7.17 11.71
N HIS A 74 27.56 6.77 10.78
CA HIS A 74 29.01 6.64 10.99
C HIS A 74 29.79 7.76 10.30
#